data_AF-A0A3B9GAW7-F1
#
_entry.id   AF-A0A3B9GAW7-F1
#
_cell.length_a   1.000
_cell.length_b   1.000
_cell.length_c   1.000
_cell.angle_alpha   90.00
_cell.angle_beta   90.00
_cell.angle_gamma   90.00
#
_symmetry.space_group_name_H-M   'P 1'
#
loop_
_entity.id
_entity.type
_entity.pdbx_description
1 polymer ?
#
loop_
_entity_poly.entity_id
_entity_poly.type
_entity_poly.pdbx_seq_one_letter_code
_entity_poly.pdbx_strand_id
1 'polypeptide(L)'
;AHHSRRKEWPFIIVGGRGHKMKTAGRYLRYPKYGQSGHKTIGNLYNTILQASGAPIRDHFGQLDNKLKDLDLRGPLSELTL
;
A
#
# COMPACT_ATOMS: atom_id res chain seq x y z
N ALA A 1 -16.58 16.69 -18.28
CA ALA A 1 -15.99 16.07 -17.07
C ALA A 1 -14.48 15.94 -17.27
N HIS A 2 -13.66 16.69 -16.52
CA HIS A 2 -12.20 16.78 -16.69
C HIS A 2 -11.39 16.20 -15.51
N HIS A 3 -12.01 15.44 -14.61
CA HIS A 3 -11.27 14.87 -13.48
C HIS A 3 -10.45 13.66 -13.90
N SER A 4 -9.22 13.59 -13.38
CA SER A 4 -8.39 12.40 -13.47
C SER A 4 -9.16 11.18 -12.98
N ARG A 5 -9.08 10.09 -13.75
CA ARG A 5 -9.76 8.83 -13.44
C ARG A 5 -9.05 8.06 -12.32
N ARG A 6 -7.86 8.49 -11.88
CA ARG A 6 -7.10 7.94 -10.73
C ARG A 6 -6.98 6.40 -10.75
N LYS A 7 -6.88 5.81 -11.94
CA LYS A 7 -6.91 4.34 -12.13
C LYS A 7 -5.58 3.67 -11.77
N GLU A 8 -4.47 4.37 -11.95
CA GLU A 8 -3.13 3.86 -11.72
C GLU A 8 -2.33 4.89 -10.94
N TRP A 9 -1.56 4.41 -9.96
CA TRP A 9 -0.75 5.21 -9.05
C TRP A 9 0.62 4.56 -8.90
N PRO A 10 1.53 4.79 -9.86
CA PRO A 10 2.90 4.29 -9.73
C PRO A 10 3.62 5.06 -8.61
N PHE A 11 4.37 4.32 -7.79
CA PHE A 11 5.25 4.88 -6.77
C PHE A 11 6.68 4.41 -7.00
N ILE A 12 7.64 5.31 -6.78
CA ILE A 12 9.06 4.97 -6.66
C ILE A 12 9.43 5.24 -5.21
N ILE A 13 9.89 4.20 -4.51
CA ILE A 13 10.38 4.32 -3.14
C ILE A 13 11.91 4.33 -3.19
N VAL A 14 12.50 5.47 -2.86
CA VAL A 14 13.96 5.60 -2.74
C VAL A 14 14.31 5.44 -1.26
N GLY A 15 14.90 4.30 -0.92
CA GLY A 15 15.36 3.99 0.44
C GLY A 15 16.71 4.61 0.78
N GLY A 16 17.00 4.71 2.08
CA GLY A 16 18.32 5.01 2.64
C GLY A 16 18.80 3.91 3.59
N ARG A 17 19.76 4.18 4.47
CA ARG A 17 20.20 3.20 5.48
C ARG A 17 19.23 3.19 6.67
N GLY A 18 18.96 2.02 7.25
CA GLY A 18 18.20 1.89 8.51
C GLY A 18 16.68 1.86 8.40
N HIS A 19 16.10 1.77 7.19
CA HIS A 19 14.66 1.53 7.07
C HIS A 19 14.29 0.08 7.42
N LYS A 20 13.11 -0.12 8.03
CA LYS A 20 12.59 -1.45 8.36
C LYS A 20 11.66 -1.99 7.26
N MET A 21 12.14 -2.00 6.03
CA MET A 21 11.40 -2.44 4.85
C MET A 21 12.26 -3.23 3.86
N LYS A 22 11.66 -4.16 3.12
CA LYS A 22 12.27 -4.91 2.02
C LYS A 22 12.17 -4.11 0.71
N THR A 23 13.07 -3.15 0.48
CA THR A 23 13.01 -2.24 -0.69
C THR A 23 14.07 -2.47 -1.77
N ALA A 24 15.07 -3.34 -1.53
CA ALA A 24 16.19 -3.51 -2.44
C ALA A 24 15.78 -4.17 -3.77
N GLY A 25 15.73 -3.37 -4.86
CA GLY A 25 15.64 -3.86 -6.24
C GLY A 25 14.30 -4.51 -6.64
N ARG A 26 13.20 -4.18 -5.94
CA ARG A 26 11.90 -4.84 -6.15
C ARG A 26 10.96 -4.01 -7.01
N TYR A 27 10.26 -4.69 -7.92
CA TYR A 27 9.06 -4.17 -8.58
C TYR A 27 7.85 -4.96 -8.07
N LEU A 28 6.87 -4.23 -7.53
CA LEU A 28 5.61 -4.81 -7.07
C LEU A 28 4.47 -4.25 -7.91
N ARG A 29 3.61 -5.15 -8.40
CA ARG A 29 2.39 -4.80 -9.13
C ARG A 29 1.23 -5.59 -8.54
N TYR A 30 0.21 -4.87 -8.11
CA TYR A 30 -1.02 -5.48 -7.61
C TYR A 30 -2.09 -5.58 -8.71
N PRO A 31 -3.03 -6.52 -8.58
CA PRO A 31 -4.21 -6.62 -9.41
C PRO A 31 -5.01 -5.31 -9.52
N LYS A 32 -5.78 -5.19 -10.59
CA LYS A 32 -6.59 -3.99 -10.85
C LYS A 32 -7.68 -3.83 -9.79
N TYR A 33 -8.25 -2.63 -9.73
CA TYR A 33 -9.36 -2.30 -8.84
C TYR A 33 -10.47 -3.37 -8.87
N GLY A 34 -10.91 -3.82 -7.70
CA GLY A 34 -11.96 -4.83 -7.55
C GLY A 34 -11.52 -6.28 -7.79
N GLN A 35 -10.28 -6.52 -8.20
CA GLN A 35 -9.77 -7.89 -8.39
C GLN A 35 -9.21 -8.46 -7.08
N SER A 36 -9.31 -9.77 -6.93
CA SER A 36 -8.68 -10.48 -5.81
C SER A 36 -7.19 -10.17 -5.75
N GLY A 37 -6.67 -9.90 -4.55
CA GLY A 37 -5.28 -9.48 -4.33
C GLY A 37 -5.00 -7.99 -4.57
N HIS A 38 -5.99 -7.18 -4.98
CA HIS A 38 -5.83 -5.73 -5.08
C HIS A 38 -5.34 -5.11 -3.77
N LYS A 39 -4.52 -4.07 -3.89
CA LYS A 39 -4.04 -3.26 -2.78
C LYS A 39 -4.16 -1.78 -3.12
N THR A 40 -4.34 -0.99 -2.06
CA THR A 40 -4.54 0.45 -2.17
C THR A 40 -3.32 1.22 -1.69
N ILE A 41 -3.30 2.53 -1.96
CA ILE A 41 -2.33 3.44 -1.36
C ILE A 41 -2.37 3.41 0.18
N GLY A 42 -3.52 3.07 0.77
CA GLY A 42 -3.65 2.89 2.22
C GLY A 42 -2.76 1.77 2.74
N ASN A 43 -2.66 0.65 2.03
CA ASN A 43 -1.74 -0.44 2.40
C ASN A 43 -0.29 0.01 2.34
N LEU A 44 0.09 0.79 1.31
CA LEU A 44 1.44 1.35 1.19
C LEU A 44 1.76 2.27 2.38
N TYR A 45 0.88 3.21 2.72
CA TYR A 45 1.12 4.10 3.87
C TYR A 45 1.13 3.36 5.21
N ASN A 46 0.29 2.33 5.38
CA ASN A 46 0.33 1.50 6.57
C ASN A 46 1.68 0.75 6.70
N THR A 47 2.23 0.30 5.57
CA THR A 47 3.58 -0.31 5.52
C THR A 47 4.65 0.67 6.01
N ILE A 48 4.61 1.92 5.55
CA ILE A 48 5.57 2.95 5.94
C ILE A 48 5.43 3.30 7.43
N LEU A 49 4.20 3.39 7.95
CA LEU A 49 3.96 3.62 9.38
C LEU A 49 4.50 2.49 10.25
N GLN A 50 4.27 1.23 9.86
CA GLN A 50 4.83 0.10 10.58
C GLN A 50 6.36 0.13 10.55
N ALA A 51 6.95 0.45 9.41
CA ALA A 51 8.40 0.54 9.27
C ALA A 51 9.04 1.68 10.07
N SER A 52 8.30 2.77 10.34
CA SER A 52 8.79 3.88 11.15
C SER A 52 8.78 3.59 12.66
N GLY A 53 8.19 2.46 13.09
CA GLY A 53 8.01 2.13 14.50
C GLY A 53 6.85 2.88 15.15
N ALA A 54 5.98 3.51 14.36
CA ALA A 54 4.73 4.09 14.87
C ALA A 54 3.79 2.98 15.40
N PRO A 55 2.81 3.33 16.25
CA PRO A 55 1.79 2.37 16.68
C PRO A 55 1.11 1.69 15.49
N ILE A 56 1.01 0.36 15.57
CA ILE A 56 0.38 -0.46 14.53
C ILE A 56 -1.07 -0.02 14.35
N ARG A 57 -1.49 0.18 13.10
CA ARG A 57 -2.86 0.47 12.73
C ARG A 57 -3.41 -0.60 11.83
N ASP A 58 -4.70 -0.88 11.99
CA ASP A 58 -5.43 -1.83 11.16
C ASP A 58 -5.51 -1.35 9.69
N HIS A 59 -5.68 -0.06 9.45
CA HIS A 59 -5.64 0.54 8.12
C HIS A 59 -5.17 2.00 8.18
N PHE A 60 -4.86 2.56 7.01
CA PHE A 60 -4.54 3.97 6.85
C PHE A 60 -5.63 4.69 6.04
N GLY A 61 -6.09 5.84 6.54
CA GLY A 61 -7.14 6.62 5.90
C GLY A 61 -8.50 5.93 5.95
N GLN A 62 -9.30 6.10 4.90
CA GLN A 62 -10.63 5.49 4.80
C GLN A 62 -10.61 4.31 3.82
N LEU A 63 -11.20 3.19 4.20
CA LEU A 63 -11.39 2.05 3.31
C LEU A 63 -12.41 2.38 2.20
N ASP A 64 -12.18 1.82 1.00
CA ASP A 64 -13.13 1.99 -0.10
C ASP A 64 -14.39 1.15 0.16
N ASN A 65 -15.54 1.82 0.32
CA ASN A 65 -16.84 1.21 0.55
C ASN A 65 -17.30 0.27 -0.58
N LYS A 66 -16.70 0.32 -1.76
CA LYS A 66 -16.99 -0.57 -2.89
C LYS A 66 -16.12 -1.83 -2.92
N LEU A 67 -15.12 -1.93 -2.04
CA LEU A 67 -14.16 -3.04 -2.01
C LEU A 67 -14.25 -3.84 -0.69
N LYS A 68 -15.44 -3.92 -0.10
CA LYS A 68 -15.67 -4.54 1.22
C LYS A 68 -15.29 -6.03 1.28
N ASP A 69 -15.32 -6.71 0.14
CA ASP A 69 -15.02 -8.13 0.03
C ASP A 69 -13.52 -8.42 -0.15
N LEU A 70 -12.68 -7.38 -0.18
CA LEU A 70 -11.23 -7.49 -0.33
C LEU A 70 -10.51 -7.20 0.99
N ASP A 71 -9.42 -7.94 1.23
CA ASP A 71 -8.50 -7.63 2.32
C ASP A 71 -7.59 -6.44 1.94
N LEU A 72 -8.03 -5.26 2.38
CA LEU A 72 -7.35 -3.98 2.21
C LEU A 72 -6.79 -3.44 3.53
N ARG A 73 -6.76 -4.25 4.59
CA ARG A 73 -6.19 -3.87 5.88
C ARG A 73 -4.71 -4.27 5.95
N GLY A 74 -4.00 -3.69 6.90
CA GLY A 74 -2.60 -4.02 7.16
C GLY A 74 -1.60 -3.50 6.11
N PRO A 75 -0.32 -3.83 6.31
CA PRO A 75 0.77 -3.46 5.42
C PRO A 75 0.82 -4.35 4.16
N LEU A 76 1.68 -4.00 3.22
CA LEU A 76 2.12 -4.84 2.12
C LEU A 76 3.17 -5.82 2.65
N SER A 77 2.81 -7.10 2.78
CA SER A 77 3.67 -8.12 3.39
C SER A 77 4.97 -8.35 2.63
N GLU A 78 4.97 -8.08 1.32
CA GLU A 78 6.14 -8.14 0.44
C GLU A 78 7.21 -7.09 0.80
N LEU A 79 6.81 -6.03 1.50
CA LEU A 79 7.67 -4.91 1.90
C LEU A 79 7.97 -4.87 3.40
N THR A 80 7.23 -5.59 4.25
CA THR A 80 7.55 -5.69 5.69
C THR A 80 8.72 -6.62 5.94
N LEU A 81 9.56 -6.32 6.93
CA LEU A 81 10.64 -7.21 7.39
C LEU A 81 10.08 -8.51 7.97
#